data_AF-A0A1W1XQ20-F1
#
_entry.id   AF-A0A1W1XQ20-F1
#
_cell.length_a   1.000
_cell.length_b   1.000
_cell.length_c   1.000
_cell.angle_alpha   90.00
_cell.angle_beta   90.00
_cell.angle_gamma   90.00
#
_symmetry.space_group_name_H-M   'P 1'
#
loop_
_entity.id
_entity.type
_entity.pdbx_description
1 polymer ?
#
loop_
_entity_poly.entity_id
_entity_poly.type
_entity_poly.pdbx_seq_one_letter_code
_entity_poly.pdbx_strand_id
1 'polypeptide(L)'
;MNGFRWLWALAVGVMVLWSPAGAQTDDPIYVQCRDEVRAPWCYQEAVEKREEPELCENILRYWPNAAGVHGWCYYRLAWKKRDCSLCKPIVHDQVKALCRREVCR
;
A
#
# COMPACT_ATOMS: atom_id res chain seq x y z
N MET A 1 -20.74 70.54 11.23
CA MET A 1 -20.23 70.14 9.90
C MET A 1 -19.48 68.83 10.08
N ASN A 2 -19.82 67.83 9.26
CA ASN A 2 -19.01 66.65 8.90
C ASN A 2 -18.69 65.70 10.08
N GLY A 3 -19.21 64.47 10.19
CA GLY A 3 -19.46 63.49 9.14
C GLY A 3 -18.30 62.51 9.07
N PHE A 4 -18.34 61.43 9.87
CA PHE A 4 -17.76 60.14 9.48
C PHE A 4 -18.39 58.99 10.28
N ARG A 5 -19.21 58.21 9.57
CA ARG A 5 -19.87 56.97 10.00
C ARG A 5 -18.85 55.83 10.00
N TRP A 6 -18.77 55.07 11.09
CA TRP A 6 -18.32 53.67 11.05
C TRP A 6 -19.27 52.82 11.91
N LEU A 7 -20.39 52.46 11.29
CA LEU A 7 -21.05 51.18 11.55
C LEU A 7 -20.38 50.12 10.67
N TRP A 8 -20.58 48.86 11.06
CA TRP A 8 -20.28 47.60 10.37
C TRP A 8 -19.05 46.84 10.89
N ALA A 9 -19.32 46.02 11.90
CA ALA A 9 -18.71 44.71 12.06
C ALA A 9 -18.63 43.99 10.71
N LEU A 10 -17.44 43.62 10.28
CA LEU A 10 -17.26 42.60 9.25
C LEU A 10 -16.06 41.74 9.61
N ALA A 11 -16.36 40.45 9.76
CA ALA A 11 -15.44 39.34 9.88
C ALA A 11 -14.37 39.41 8.79
N VAL A 12 -13.10 39.57 9.18
CA VAL A 12 -11.98 39.31 8.28
C VAL A 12 -11.56 37.88 8.52
N GLY A 13 -11.89 37.05 7.53
CA GLY A 13 -11.82 35.61 7.59
C GLY A 13 -10.39 35.09 7.71
N VAL A 14 -10.25 34.07 8.54
CA VAL A 14 -9.15 33.12 8.45
C VAL A 14 -9.33 32.38 7.12
N MET A 15 -8.59 32.78 6.09
CA MET A 15 -8.44 31.98 4.87
C MET A 15 -7.72 30.70 5.26
N VAL A 16 -8.49 29.68 5.65
CA VAL A 16 -7.99 28.31 5.72
C VAL A 16 -7.64 27.94 4.29
N LEU A 17 -6.36 28.01 3.97
CA LEU A 17 -5.79 27.52 2.72
C LEU A 17 -6.14 26.04 2.63
N TRP A 18 -7.19 25.75 1.88
CA TRP A 18 -7.64 24.40 1.58
C TRP A 18 -6.66 23.84 0.54
N SER A 19 -5.54 23.30 1.02
CA SER A 19 -4.70 22.45 0.19
C SER A 19 -5.54 21.23 -0.18
N PRO A 20 -5.78 20.94 -1.46
CA PRO A 20 -6.32 19.65 -1.82
C PRO A 20 -5.25 18.65 -1.38
N ALA A 21 -5.55 17.90 -0.32
CA ALA A 21 -4.80 16.70 0.01
C ALA A 21 -5.02 15.74 -1.17
N GLY A 22 -4.22 15.89 -2.22
CA GLY A 22 -4.07 14.87 -3.23
C GLY A 22 -3.75 13.61 -2.47
N ALA A 23 -4.57 12.59 -2.66
CA ALA A 23 -4.40 11.28 -2.05
C ALA A 23 -3.05 10.71 -2.49
N GLN A 24 -1.99 11.11 -1.81
CA GLN A 24 -0.73 10.39 -1.82
C GLN A 24 -1.07 9.08 -1.14
N THR A 25 -1.04 8.00 -1.91
CA THR A 25 -0.92 6.68 -1.32
C THR A 25 0.34 6.75 -0.45
N ASP A 26 0.20 6.62 0.87
CA ASP A 26 1.31 6.68 1.84
C ASP A 26 2.32 5.52 1.69
N ASP A 27 2.23 4.77 0.59
CA ASP A 27 3.04 3.62 0.26
C ASP A 27 4.14 4.02 -0.74
N PRO A 28 5.36 4.29 -0.27
CA PRO A 28 6.46 4.70 -1.14
C PRO A 28 6.86 3.60 -2.13
N ILE A 29 6.61 2.32 -1.81
CA ILE A 29 6.93 1.20 -2.71
C ILE A 29 5.98 1.23 -3.91
N TYR A 30 4.69 1.50 -3.68
CA TYR A 30 3.72 1.64 -4.76
C TYR A 30 4.07 2.80 -5.68
N VAL A 31 4.38 3.97 -5.13
CA VAL A 31 4.78 5.15 -5.92
C VAL A 31 5.99 4.83 -6.80
N GLN A 32 6.96 4.08 -6.27
CA GLN A 32 8.14 3.67 -7.03
C GLN A 32 7.83 2.66 -8.14
N CYS A 33 6.91 1.71 -7.91
CA CYS A 33 6.73 0.56 -8.79
C CYS A 33 5.56 0.68 -9.78
N ARG A 34 4.60 1.59 -9.58
CA ARG A 34 3.31 1.57 -10.30
C ARG A 34 3.40 1.70 -11.82
N ASP A 35 4.43 2.40 -12.31
CA ASP A 35 4.63 2.70 -13.73
C ASP A 35 5.59 1.70 -14.41
N GLU A 36 6.10 0.71 -13.67
CA GLU A 36 6.97 -0.35 -14.19
C GLU A 36 6.19 -1.40 -14.99
N VAL A 37 6.80 -1.94 -16.06
CA VAL A 37 6.19 -3.00 -16.89
C VAL A 37 5.81 -4.23 -16.05
N ARG A 38 6.56 -4.51 -14.98
CA ARG A 38 6.31 -5.60 -14.04
C ARG A 38 5.95 -5.05 -12.65
N ALA A 39 5.12 -4.02 -12.57
CA ALA A 39 4.78 -3.29 -11.34
C ALA A 39 4.46 -4.18 -10.12
N PRO A 40 3.62 -5.24 -10.20
CA PRO A 40 3.36 -6.10 -9.05
C PRO A 40 4.63 -6.83 -8.55
N TRP A 41 5.52 -7.24 -9.47
CA TRP A 41 6.77 -7.90 -9.14
C TRP A 41 7.79 -6.93 -8.53
N CYS A 42 7.88 -5.70 -9.06
CA CYS A 42 8.70 -4.65 -8.44
C CYS A 42 8.31 -4.44 -6.97
N TYR A 43 6.99 -4.33 -6.72
CA TYR A 43 6.48 -4.15 -5.36
C TYR A 43 6.82 -5.35 -4.48
N GLN A 44 6.56 -6.56 -4.96
CA GLN A 44 6.87 -7.81 -4.27
C GLN A 44 8.36 -7.92 -3.90
N GLU A 45 9.28 -7.59 -4.81
CA GLU A 45 10.72 -7.62 -4.55
C GLU A 45 11.14 -6.60 -3.47
N ALA A 46 10.53 -5.41 -3.46
CA ALA A 46 10.78 -4.41 -2.43
C ALA A 46 10.27 -4.86 -1.05
N VAL A 47 9.10 -5.50 -0.99
CA VAL A 47 8.57 -6.12 0.23
C VAL A 47 9.46 -7.26 0.73
N GLU A 48 9.94 -8.13 -0.17
CA GLU A 48 10.91 -9.19 0.17
C GLU A 48 12.19 -8.65 0.80
N LYS A 49 12.71 -7.51 0.30
CA LYS A 49 13.91 -6.85 0.83
C LYS A 49 13.67 -6.27 2.23
N ARG A 50 12.46 -5.75 2.49
CA ARG A 50 12.07 -5.20 3.78
C ARG A 50 11.67 -6.26 4.80
N GLU A 51 11.29 -7.45 4.33
CA GLU A 51 10.79 -8.55 5.15
C GLU A 51 9.49 -8.22 5.91
N GLU A 52 8.62 -7.39 5.34
CA GLU A 52 7.36 -6.93 5.93
C GLU A 52 6.17 -7.66 5.28
N PRO A 53 5.76 -8.86 5.76
CA PRO A 53 4.75 -9.70 5.09
C PRO A 53 3.37 -9.03 4.97
N GLU A 54 3.00 -8.17 5.90
CA GLU A 54 1.78 -7.38 5.88
C GLU A 54 1.64 -6.52 4.62
N LEU A 55 2.76 -6.10 4.01
CA LEU A 55 2.74 -5.34 2.77
C LEU A 55 2.35 -6.20 1.55
N CYS A 56 2.46 -7.53 1.63
CA CYS A 56 2.04 -8.39 0.52
C CYS A 56 0.54 -8.22 0.19
N GLU A 57 -0.31 -7.94 1.18
CA GLU A 57 -1.76 -7.67 0.97
C GLU A 57 -2.01 -6.50 0.00
N ASN A 58 -1.12 -5.51 0.02
CA ASN A 58 -1.26 -4.33 -0.84
C ASN A 58 -1.13 -4.67 -2.33
N ILE A 59 -0.51 -5.80 -2.69
CA ILE A 59 -0.41 -6.24 -4.09
C ILE A 59 -1.80 -6.42 -4.69
N LEU A 60 -2.74 -7.03 -3.96
CA LEU A 60 -4.12 -7.21 -4.45
C LEU A 60 -4.94 -5.91 -4.37
N ARG A 61 -4.58 -5.00 -3.47
CA ARG A 61 -5.18 -3.66 -3.41
C ARG A 61 -4.85 -2.83 -4.64
N TYR A 62 -3.59 -2.85 -5.09
CA TYR A 62 -3.12 -2.05 -6.22
C TYR A 62 -3.28 -2.76 -7.58
N TRP A 63 -3.13 -4.08 -7.60
CA TRP A 63 -3.26 -4.91 -8.79
C TRP A 63 -4.17 -6.12 -8.52
N PRO A 64 -5.51 -5.96 -8.63
CA PRO A 64 -6.47 -7.01 -8.27
C PRO A 64 -6.30 -8.34 -9.02
N ASN A 65 -5.73 -8.30 -10.23
CA ASN A 65 -5.48 -9.48 -11.05
C ASN A 65 -4.13 -10.17 -10.75
N ALA A 66 -3.36 -9.69 -9.76
CA ALA A 66 -2.01 -10.17 -9.44
C ALA A 66 -1.98 -11.22 -8.32
N ALA A 67 -3.01 -12.06 -8.19
CA ALA A 67 -3.12 -13.09 -7.14
C ALA A 67 -1.92 -14.06 -7.11
N GLY A 68 -1.34 -14.37 -8.27
CA GLY A 68 -0.11 -15.14 -8.35
C GLY A 68 1.06 -14.44 -7.66
N VAL A 69 1.29 -13.15 -7.96
CA VAL A 69 2.39 -12.35 -7.39
C VAL A 69 2.21 -12.13 -5.90
N HIS A 70 0.98 -11.85 -5.47
CA HIS A 70 0.60 -11.80 -4.06
C HIS A 70 0.96 -13.11 -3.33
N GLY A 71 0.59 -14.26 -3.92
CA GLY A 71 0.94 -15.56 -3.36
C GLY A 71 2.46 -15.80 -3.28
N TRP A 72 3.20 -15.40 -4.31
CA TRP A 72 4.66 -15.52 -4.34
C TRP A 72 5.33 -14.64 -3.28
N CYS A 73 4.84 -13.42 -3.04
CA CYS A 73 5.31 -12.53 -1.98
C CYS A 73 5.29 -13.24 -0.61
N TYR A 74 4.14 -13.78 -0.24
CA TYR A 74 3.98 -14.52 1.01
C TYR A 74 4.81 -15.80 1.06
N TYR A 75 4.82 -16.59 -0.01
CA TYR A 75 5.60 -17.82 -0.06
C TYR A 75 7.10 -17.58 0.18
N ARG A 76 7.66 -16.55 -0.45
CA ARG A 76 9.08 -16.22 -0.35
C ARG A 76 9.46 -15.78 1.06
N LEU A 77 8.62 -14.96 1.69
CA LEU A 77 8.79 -14.59 3.10
C LEU A 77 8.59 -15.77 4.05
N ALA A 78 7.59 -16.62 3.81
CA ALA A 78 7.35 -17.84 4.57
C ALA A 78 8.57 -18.76 4.54
N TRP A 79 9.15 -18.99 3.37
CA TRP A 79 10.36 -19.79 3.19
C TRP A 79 11.57 -19.17 3.89
N LYS A 80 11.79 -17.86 3.71
CA LYS A 80 12.93 -17.14 4.31
C LYS A 80 12.86 -17.14 5.84
N LYS A 81 11.68 -16.89 6.40
CA LYS A 81 11.44 -16.84 7.85
C LYS A 81 11.17 -18.21 8.48
N ARG A 82 11.01 -19.26 7.67
CA ARG A 82 10.54 -20.60 8.09
C ARG A 82 9.22 -20.52 8.89
N ASP A 83 8.33 -19.63 8.47
CA ASP A 83 7.05 -19.39 9.14
C ASP A 83 5.87 -19.90 8.29
N CYS A 84 5.32 -21.04 8.71
CA CYS A 84 4.16 -21.66 8.08
C CYS A 84 2.90 -20.79 8.11
N SER A 85 2.77 -19.89 9.10
CA SER A 85 1.58 -19.05 9.26
C SER A 85 1.39 -18.10 8.06
N LEU A 86 2.49 -17.69 7.42
CA LEU A 86 2.52 -16.86 6.22
C LEU A 86 1.97 -17.56 4.97
N CYS A 87 1.80 -18.89 4.97
CA CYS A 87 1.12 -19.60 3.89
C CYS A 87 -0.41 -19.45 3.92
N LYS A 88 -1.00 -18.99 5.04
CA LYS A 88 -2.45 -18.85 5.21
C LYS A 88 -3.10 -17.80 4.29
N PRO A 89 -2.59 -16.55 4.19
CA PRO A 89 -3.20 -15.50 3.36
C PRO A 89 -3.06 -15.73 1.85
N ILE A 90 -2.24 -16.68 1.40
CA ILE A 90 -2.11 -16.99 -0.04
C ILE A 90 -3.46 -17.42 -0.62
N VAL A 91 -3.94 -16.64 -1.60
CA VAL A 91 -5.21 -16.86 -2.30
C VAL A 91 -5.05 -17.79 -3.51
N HIS A 92 -3.90 -17.75 -4.20
CA HIS A 92 -3.66 -18.61 -5.36
C HIS A 92 -3.36 -20.06 -4.95
N ASP A 93 -4.28 -20.98 -5.19
CA ASP A 93 -4.25 -22.35 -4.65
C ASP A 93 -2.95 -23.12 -4.92
N GLN A 94 -2.43 -23.05 -6.14
CA GLN A 94 -1.18 -23.74 -6.48
C GLN A 94 0.02 -23.22 -5.65
N VAL A 95 0.09 -21.91 -5.41
CA VAL A 95 1.16 -21.29 -4.62
C VAL A 95 0.95 -21.59 -3.13
N LYS A 96 -0.30 -21.64 -2.68
CA LYS A 96 -0.64 -22.02 -1.30
C LYS A 96 -0.24 -23.46 -0.99
N ALA A 97 -0.56 -24.38 -1.90
CA ALA A 97 -0.19 -25.79 -1.77
C ALA A 97 1.34 -25.98 -1.77
N LEU A 98 2.04 -25.27 -2.66
CA LEU A 98 3.50 -25.22 -2.71
C LEU A 98 4.08 -24.74 -1.36
N CYS A 99 3.60 -23.59 -0.86
CA CYS A 99 4.06 -23.02 0.41
C CYS A 99 3.88 -23.99 1.57
N ARG A 100 2.68 -24.58 1.72
CA ARG A 100 2.42 -25.54 2.80
C ARG A 100 3.33 -26.75 2.72
N ARG A 101 3.55 -27.29 1.53
CA ARG A 101 4.42 -28.46 1.33
C ARG A 101 5.87 -28.18 1.72
N GLU A 102 6.34 -26.97 1.48
CA GLU A 102 7.76 -26.62 1.55
C GLU A 102 8.16 -25.91 2.84
N VAL A 103 7.23 -25.20 3.50
CA VAL A 103 7.50 -24.42 4.72
C VAL A 103 6.94 -25.08 5.99
N CYS A 104 5.81 -25.79 5.92
CA CYS A 104 5.10 -26.29 7.10
C CYS A 104 5.47 -27.72 7.52
N ARG A 105 6.67 -28.19 7.18
CA ARG A 105 7.14 -29.54 7.53
C ARG A 105 7.85 -29.57 8.88
#